data_AF-A0A2A4VPI7-F1
#
_entry.id   AF-A0A2A4VPI7-F1
#
_cell.length_a   1.000
_cell.length_b   1.000
_cell.length_c   1.000
_cell.angle_alpha   90.00
_cell.angle_beta   90.00
_cell.angle_gamma   90.00
#
_symmetry.space_group_name_H-M   'P 1'
#
loop_
_entity.id
_entity.type
_entity.pdbx_description
1 polymer ?
#
loop_
_entity_poly.entity_id
_entity_poly.type
_entity_poly.pdbx_seq_one_letter_code
_entity_poly.pdbx_strand_id
1 'polypeptide(L)'
;MIDELRLSVLLRGEMFSPKEAENITGLRLQDKLELGEISPRGRYRGKPIPYGTAQLEVPAEIPYDDRLMWIVRALEVNLKQLYECGAEETRVYAGYFYKDQCNFGFSKEELSAIAKLNIDFDISCYDMSDEDEE
;
A
#
# COMPACT_ATOMS: atom_id res chain seq x y z
N MET A 1 -19.25 11.07 -8.31
CA MET A 1 -19.02 10.86 -6.87
C MET A 1 -18.02 9.75 -6.72
N ILE A 2 -17.09 9.88 -5.77
CA ILE A 2 -16.19 8.81 -5.41
C ILE A 2 -16.96 7.85 -4.51
N ASP A 3 -17.03 6.59 -4.92
CA ASP A 3 -17.77 5.55 -4.22
C ASP A 3 -16.83 4.73 -3.32
N GLU A 4 -15.57 4.57 -3.71
CA GLU A 4 -14.59 3.81 -2.94
C GLU A 4 -13.19 4.43 -3.03
N LEU A 5 -12.46 4.38 -1.90
CA LEU A 5 -11.02 4.65 -1.82
C LEU A 5 -10.31 3.42 -1.29
N ARG A 6 -9.41 2.84 -2.10
CA ARG A 6 -8.48 1.79 -1.68
C ARG A 6 -7.09 2.38 -1.53
N LEU A 7 -6.47 2.13 -0.38
CA LEU A 7 -5.13 2.60 -0.07
C LEU A 7 -4.27 1.40 0.35
N SER A 8 -3.11 1.27 -0.27
CA SER A 8 -2.12 0.27 0.11
C SER A 8 -0.70 0.81 0.03
N VAL A 9 0.23 0.14 0.69
CA VAL A 9 1.67 0.39 0.59
C VAL A 9 2.33 -0.84 0.03
N LEU A 10 3.10 -0.70 -1.05
CA LEU A 10 4.04 -1.71 -1.48
C LEU A 10 5.32 -1.60 -0.65
N LEU A 11 5.77 -2.72 -0.12
CA LEU A 11 7.06 -2.88 0.54
C LEU A 11 7.83 -3.97 -0.18
N ARG A 12 9.03 -3.64 -0.68
CA ARG A 12 9.87 -4.59 -1.42
C ARG A 12 11.34 -4.30 -1.23
N GLY A 13 12.16 -5.34 -1.23
CA GLY A 13 13.62 -5.22 -1.25
C GLY A 13 14.29 -6.57 -1.46
N GLU A 14 15.53 -6.57 -1.93
CA GLU A 14 16.26 -7.82 -2.22
C GLU A 14 16.40 -8.72 -0.99
N MET A 15 16.55 -8.11 0.19
CA MET A 15 16.70 -8.80 1.48
C MET A 15 15.52 -8.56 2.42
N PHE A 16 14.40 -8.01 1.91
CA PHE A 16 13.24 -7.71 2.74
C PHE A 16 12.64 -8.99 3.34
N SER A 17 12.36 -9.00 4.64
CA SER A 17 11.57 -10.07 5.26
C SER A 17 10.23 -9.54 5.80
N PRO A 18 9.11 -9.78 5.08
CA PRO A 18 7.77 -9.45 5.56
C PRO A 18 7.45 -10.00 6.95
N LYS A 19 7.86 -11.24 7.25
CA LYS A 19 7.62 -11.88 8.55
C LYS A 19 8.34 -11.16 9.68
N GLU A 20 9.59 -10.76 9.46
CA GLU A 20 10.35 -10.00 10.46
C GLU A 20 9.73 -8.62 10.66
N ALA A 21 9.35 -7.95 9.58
CA ALA A 21 8.68 -6.66 9.62
C ALA A 21 7.37 -6.69 10.44
N GLU A 22 6.51 -7.70 10.24
CA GLU A 22 5.29 -7.87 11.05
C GLU A 22 5.61 -8.04 12.55
N ASN A 23 6.62 -8.85 12.87
CA ASN A 23 6.99 -9.12 14.27
C ASN A 23 7.51 -7.87 14.99
N ILE A 24 8.25 -7.00 14.28
CA ILE A 24 8.87 -5.80 14.87
C ILE A 24 7.88 -4.63 14.94
N THR A 25 7.11 -4.42 13.87
CA THR A 25 6.22 -3.26 13.75
C THR A 25 4.82 -3.51 14.33
N GLY A 26 4.42 -4.78 14.45
CA GLY A 26 3.04 -5.17 14.77
C GLY A 26 2.04 -4.90 13.65
N LEU A 27 2.49 -4.42 12.48
CA LEU A 27 1.65 -4.27 11.30
C LEU A 27 1.24 -5.65 10.77
N ARG A 28 0.03 -5.73 10.21
CA ARG A 28 -0.45 -6.93 9.52
C ARG A 28 -0.28 -6.75 8.03
N LEU A 29 0.66 -7.48 7.45
CA LEU A 29 1.00 -7.42 6.04
C LEU A 29 0.29 -8.51 5.24
N GLN A 30 -0.13 -8.17 4.03
CA GLN A 30 -0.83 -9.01 3.06
C GLN A 30 0.07 -9.35 1.86
N ASP A 31 -0.36 -10.32 1.05
CA ASP A 31 0.32 -10.75 -0.19
C ASP A 31 1.84 -10.94 -0.02
N LYS A 32 2.22 -11.49 1.14
CA LYS A 32 3.62 -11.67 1.55
C LYS A 32 4.30 -12.75 0.73
N LEU A 33 5.53 -12.47 0.35
CA LEU A 33 6.45 -13.41 -0.28
C LEU A 33 7.83 -13.18 0.34
N GLU A 34 8.42 -14.23 0.91
CA GLU A 34 9.79 -14.19 1.43
C GLU A 34 10.81 -14.45 0.32
N LEU A 35 12.02 -13.94 0.51
CA LEU A 35 13.16 -14.29 -0.32
C LEU A 35 13.34 -15.81 -0.35
N GLY A 36 13.42 -16.37 -1.56
CA GLY A 36 13.62 -17.80 -1.80
C GLY A 36 12.36 -18.65 -1.77
N GLU A 37 11.19 -18.10 -1.40
CA GLU A 37 9.93 -18.84 -1.49
C GLU A 37 9.57 -19.18 -2.93
N ILE A 38 8.95 -20.33 -3.14
CA ILE A 38 8.52 -20.76 -4.46
C ILE A 38 7.25 -20.00 -4.85
N SER A 39 7.32 -19.18 -5.90
CA SER A 39 6.15 -18.43 -6.33
C SER A 39 5.06 -19.33 -6.91
N PRO A 40 3.80 -19.21 -6.49
CA PRO A 40 2.69 -19.94 -7.10
C PRO A 40 2.25 -19.32 -8.44
N ARG A 41 2.61 -18.06 -8.72
CA ARG A 41 2.10 -17.27 -9.85
C ARG A 41 3.15 -16.31 -10.44
N GLY A 42 2.82 -15.70 -11.58
CA GLY A 42 3.63 -14.64 -12.20
C GLY A 42 4.94 -15.10 -12.84
N ARG A 43 5.86 -14.15 -13.05
CA ARG A 43 7.13 -14.35 -13.77
C ARG A 43 8.02 -15.46 -13.17
N TYR A 44 7.96 -15.64 -11.85
CA TYR A 44 8.74 -16.62 -11.10
C TYR A 44 7.96 -17.90 -10.76
N ARG A 45 6.83 -18.17 -11.43
CA ARG A 45 6.00 -19.36 -11.13
C ARG A 45 6.84 -20.64 -11.11
N GLY A 46 6.78 -21.36 -10.00
CA GLY A 46 7.54 -22.60 -9.77
C GLY A 46 9.04 -22.42 -9.52
N LYS A 47 9.50 -21.18 -9.30
CA LYS A 47 10.90 -20.84 -9.01
C LYS A 47 11.00 -20.04 -7.70
N PRO A 48 12.15 -20.08 -7.02
CA PRO A 48 12.43 -19.20 -5.88
C PRO A 48 12.34 -17.73 -6.29
N ILE A 49 11.69 -16.92 -5.47
CA ILE A 49 11.58 -15.47 -5.68
C ILE A 49 12.88 -14.81 -5.21
N PRO A 50 13.47 -13.88 -5.98
CA PRO A 50 14.76 -13.27 -5.65
C PRO A 50 14.66 -12.01 -4.76
N TYR A 51 13.52 -11.76 -4.13
CA TYR A 51 13.29 -10.60 -3.26
C TYR A 51 12.15 -10.90 -2.28
N GLY A 52 12.08 -10.13 -1.20
CA GLY A 52 10.90 -10.07 -0.35
C GLY A 52 9.91 -9.03 -0.84
N THR A 53 8.62 -9.30 -0.69
CA THR A 53 7.58 -8.30 -0.96
C THR A 53 6.37 -8.52 -0.07
N ALA A 54 5.69 -7.43 0.28
CA ALA A 54 4.41 -7.46 0.96
C ALA A 54 3.62 -6.19 0.70
N GLN A 55 2.35 -6.21 1.10
CA GLN A 55 1.50 -5.04 1.07
C GLN A 55 0.95 -4.72 2.47
N LEU A 56 0.90 -3.44 2.82
CA LEU A 56 0.08 -2.95 3.91
C LEU A 56 -1.20 -2.38 3.32
N GLU A 57 -2.36 -2.90 3.70
CA GLU A 57 -3.66 -2.38 3.26
C GLU A 57 -4.35 -1.66 4.41
N VAL A 58 -5.08 -0.59 4.10
CA VAL A 58 -5.94 0.07 5.10
C VAL A 58 -7.09 -0.88 5.46
N PRO A 59 -7.30 -1.22 6.74
CA PRO A 59 -8.39 -2.09 7.15
C PRO A 59 -9.75 -1.52 6.74
N ALA A 60 -10.67 -2.40 6.33
CA ALA A 60 -11.98 -1.99 5.80
C ALA A 60 -12.83 -1.23 6.83
N GLU A 61 -12.61 -1.49 8.11
CA GLU A 61 -13.27 -0.84 9.25
C GLU A 61 -12.85 0.63 9.45
N ILE A 62 -11.75 1.08 8.84
CA ILE A 62 -11.32 2.48 8.94
C ILE A 62 -12.26 3.35 8.08
N PRO A 63 -12.92 4.37 8.69
CA PRO A 63 -13.80 5.29 7.96
C PRO A 63 -13.09 5.95 6.79
N TYR A 64 -13.82 6.20 5.70
CA TYR A 64 -13.29 6.76 4.46
C TYR A 64 -12.39 7.99 4.70
N ASP A 65 -12.88 8.96 5.47
CA ASP A 65 -12.19 10.23 5.76
C ASP A 65 -10.88 10.03 6.57
N ASP A 66 -10.74 8.92 7.28
CA ASP A 66 -9.58 8.63 8.12
C ASP A 66 -8.53 7.76 7.42
N ARG A 67 -8.86 7.13 6.28
CA ARG A 67 -8.00 6.10 5.64
C ARG A 67 -6.62 6.63 5.25
N LEU A 68 -6.57 7.84 4.69
CA LEU A 68 -5.31 8.46 4.28
C LEU A 68 -4.42 8.75 5.49
N MET A 69 -4.97 9.38 6.52
CA MET A 69 -4.18 9.70 7.71
C MET A 69 -3.80 8.44 8.51
N TRP A 70 -4.61 7.39 8.45
CA TRP A 70 -4.26 6.09 9.01
C TRP A 70 -2.99 5.52 8.37
N ILE A 71 -2.93 5.46 7.02
CA ILE A 71 -1.77 4.87 6.33
C ILE A 71 -0.52 5.72 6.51
N VAL A 72 -0.66 7.04 6.49
CA VAL A 72 0.44 7.98 6.71
C VAL A 72 1.02 7.82 8.12
N ARG A 73 0.17 7.76 9.15
CA ARG A 73 0.64 7.56 10.54
C ARG A 73 1.27 6.18 10.75
N ALA A 74 0.72 5.14 10.13
CA ALA A 74 1.30 3.81 10.18
C ALA A 74 2.73 3.79 9.62
N LEU A 75 2.96 4.50 8.51
CA LEU A 75 4.29 4.65 7.92
C LEU A 75 5.19 5.56 8.75
N GLU A 76 4.71 6.72 9.21
CA GLU A 76 5.51 7.64 10.03
C GLU A 76 6.12 6.94 11.26
N VAL A 77 5.37 6.03 11.89
CA VAL A 77 5.84 5.25 13.03
C VAL A 77 6.82 4.15 12.64
N ASN A 78 6.58 3.44 11.53
CA ASN A 78 7.24 2.16 11.26
C ASN A 78 8.26 2.18 10.12
N LEU A 79 8.32 3.24 9.30
CA LEU A 79 9.11 3.26 8.07
C LEU A 79 10.58 2.93 8.29
N LYS A 80 11.19 3.45 9.36
CA LYS A 80 12.58 3.14 9.73
C LYS A 80 12.78 1.64 9.99
N GLN A 81 11.88 1.03 10.74
CA GLN A 81 11.96 -0.40 11.06
C GLN A 81 11.72 -1.27 9.82
N LEU A 82 10.80 -0.86 8.94
CA LEU A 82 10.57 -1.54 7.66
C LEU A 82 11.84 -1.55 6.79
N TYR A 83 12.59 -0.44 6.77
CA TYR A 83 13.89 -0.36 6.09
C TYR A 83 14.98 -1.19 6.78
N GLU A 84 15.00 -1.25 8.11
CA GLU A 84 15.89 -2.14 8.86
C GLU A 84 15.61 -3.63 8.57
N CYS A 85 14.35 -3.98 8.27
CA CYS A 85 13.94 -5.31 7.80
C CYS A 85 14.25 -5.56 6.31
N GLY A 86 14.91 -4.63 5.61
CA GLY A 86 15.38 -4.79 4.24
C GLY A 86 14.44 -4.27 3.14
N ALA A 87 13.39 -3.52 3.48
CA ALA A 87 12.62 -2.81 2.45
C ALA A 87 13.47 -1.69 1.83
N GLU A 88 13.40 -1.54 0.52
CA GLU A 88 14.18 -0.58 -0.28
C GLU A 88 13.25 0.26 -1.16
N GLU A 89 12.25 -0.38 -1.75
CA GLU A 89 11.17 0.24 -2.51
C GLU A 89 9.94 0.32 -1.59
N THR A 90 9.50 1.54 -1.30
CA THR A 90 8.27 1.80 -0.55
C THR A 90 7.45 2.85 -1.25
N ARG A 91 6.18 2.53 -1.50
CA ARG A 91 5.29 3.38 -2.28
C ARG A 91 3.86 3.22 -1.82
N VAL A 92 3.14 4.33 -1.71
CA VAL A 92 1.70 4.33 -1.45
C VAL A 92 0.96 4.30 -2.78
N TYR A 93 -0.07 3.46 -2.86
CA TYR A 93 -1.02 3.42 -3.95
C TYR A 93 -2.40 3.82 -3.45
N ALA A 94 -2.97 4.85 -4.08
CA ALA A 94 -4.34 5.33 -3.84
C ALA A 94 -5.21 5.08 -5.08
N GLY A 95 -6.15 4.16 -4.96
CA GLY A 95 -7.17 3.88 -5.97
C GLY A 95 -8.48 4.55 -5.62
N TYR A 96 -8.91 5.52 -6.42
CA TYR A 96 -10.21 6.19 -6.30
C TYR A 96 -11.17 5.61 -7.36
N PHE A 97 -12.24 4.97 -6.91
CA PHE A 97 -13.30 4.43 -7.77
C PHE A 97 -14.48 5.39 -7.74
N TYR A 98 -14.92 5.87 -8.90
CA TYR A 98 -15.92 6.94 -8.99
C TYR A 98 -16.94 6.70 -10.10
N LYS A 99 -18.15 7.24 -9.93
CA LYS A 99 -19.15 7.39 -11.00
C LYS A 99 -19.30 8.86 -11.38
N ASP A 100 -19.42 9.20 -12.65
CA ASP A 100 -19.53 10.56 -13.21
C ASP A 100 -18.36 11.54 -12.93
N GLN A 101 -18.16 11.92 -11.67
CA GLN A 101 -17.20 12.96 -11.26
C GLN A 101 -16.16 12.42 -10.28
N CYS A 102 -14.89 12.62 -10.61
CA CYS A 102 -13.72 12.32 -9.79
C CYS A 102 -13.05 13.61 -9.27
N ASN A 103 -13.81 14.41 -8.51
CA ASN A 103 -13.28 15.60 -7.86
C ASN A 103 -13.01 15.30 -6.38
N PHE A 104 -11.77 15.46 -5.95
CA PHE A 104 -11.37 15.41 -4.55
C PHE A 104 -10.20 16.37 -4.31
N GLY A 105 -9.93 16.67 -3.05
CA GLY A 105 -8.81 17.50 -2.66
C GLY A 105 -8.21 16.98 -1.37
N PHE A 106 -6.93 17.26 -1.19
CA PHE A 106 -6.24 17.04 0.06
C PHE A 106 -6.20 18.34 0.86
N SER A 107 -6.46 18.24 2.15
CA SER A 107 -6.20 19.30 3.11
C SER A 107 -4.69 19.62 3.17
N LYS A 108 -4.37 20.80 3.71
CA LYS A 108 -2.97 21.19 3.93
C LYS A 108 -2.24 20.24 4.88
N GLU A 109 -2.96 19.69 5.86
CA GLU A 109 -2.42 18.73 6.82
C GLU A 109 -2.05 17.42 6.13
N GLU A 110 -2.95 16.87 5.33
CA GLU A 110 -2.72 15.63 4.57
C GLU A 110 -1.54 15.79 3.60
N LEU A 111 -1.50 16.86 2.80
CA LEU A 111 -0.38 17.13 1.90
C LEU A 111 0.96 17.24 2.64
N SER A 112 0.96 17.90 3.79
CA SER A 112 2.17 18.04 4.60
C SER A 112 2.61 16.70 5.19
N ALA A 113 1.67 15.86 5.60
CA ALA A 113 1.96 14.57 6.19
C ALA A 113 2.48 13.57 5.15
N ILE A 114 1.88 13.52 3.95
CA ILE A 114 2.38 12.72 2.82
C ILE A 114 3.80 13.14 2.45
N ALA A 115 4.03 14.45 2.29
CA ALA A 115 5.34 14.96 1.89
C ALA A 115 6.46 14.62 2.89
N LYS A 116 6.15 14.58 4.19
CA LYS A 116 7.12 14.22 5.25
C LYS A 116 7.61 12.77 5.17
N LEU A 117 6.81 11.86 4.63
CA LEU A 117 7.22 10.46 4.48
C LEU A 117 8.39 10.30 3.52
N ASN A 118 8.54 11.24 2.57
CA ASN A 118 9.59 11.21 1.54
C ASN A 118 9.63 9.88 0.75
N ILE A 119 8.44 9.40 0.39
CA ILE A 119 8.21 8.22 -0.46
C ILE A 119 7.27 8.58 -1.61
N ASP A 120 7.26 7.74 -2.65
CA ASP A 120 6.35 7.91 -3.77
C ASP A 120 4.89 7.67 -3.35
N PHE A 121 3.99 8.52 -3.86
CA PHE A 121 2.55 8.43 -3.66
C PHE A 121 1.85 8.43 -5.02
N ASP A 122 1.39 7.26 -5.44
CA ASP A 122 0.77 7.05 -6.74
C ASP A 122 -0.76 7.10 -6.61
N ILE A 123 -1.40 7.88 -7.48
CA ILE A 123 -2.86 8.02 -7.53
C ILE A 123 -3.36 7.42 -8.84
N SER A 124 -4.36 6.54 -8.74
CA SER A 124 -5.10 6.01 -9.88
C SER A 124 -6.59 6.26 -9.68
N CYS A 125 -7.27 6.68 -10.74
CA CYS A 125 -8.72 6.92 -10.74
C CYS A 125 -9.38 5.94 -11.71
N TYR A 126 -10.47 5.30 -11.28
CA TYR A 126 -11.20 4.29 -12.02
C TYR A 126 -12.66 4.71 -12.18
N ASP A 127 -13.10 4.86 -13.43
CA ASP A 127 -14.49 5.18 -13.77
C ASP A 127 -15.34 3.90 -13.70
N MET A 128 -16.41 3.94 -12.91
CA MET A 128 -17.32 2.84 -12.64
C MET A 128 -18.73 3.09 -13.23
N SER A 129 -18.87 4.12 -14.08
CA SER A 129 -20.18 4.56 -14.58
C SER A 129 -20.82 3.58 -15.58
N ASP A 130 -20.02 2.70 -16.19
CA ASP A 130 -20.46 1.76 -17.23
C ASP A 130 -20.56 0.30 -16.76
N GLU A 131 -20.39 0.01 -15.46
CA GLU A 131 -20.50 -1.38 -14.93
C GLU A 131 -21.96 -1.85 -14.68
N ASP A 132 -22.97 -1.02 -15.00
CA ASP A 132 -24.39 -1.34 -14.81
C ASP A 132 -25.11 -1.83 -16.10
N GLU A 133 -24.39 -2.15 -17.19
CA GLU A 133 -24.97 -2.70 -18.44
C GLU A 133 -24.48 -4.13 -18.80
N GLU A 134 -24.92 -5.15 -18.06
CA GLU A 134 -25.15 -6.52 -18.58
C GLU A 134 -26.40 -7.18 -17.95
#